data_AF-A0A160FF38-F1
#
_entry.id   AF-A0A160FF38-F1
#
_cell.length_a   1.000
_cell.length_b   1.000
_cell.length_c   1.000
_cell.angle_alpha   90.00
_cell.angle_beta   90.00
_cell.angle_gamma   90.00
#
_symmetry.space_group_name_H-M   'P 1'
#
loop_
_entity.id
_entity.type
_entity.pdbx_description
1 polymer ?
#
loop_
_entity_poly.entity_id
_entity_poly.type
_entity_poly.pdbx_seq_one_letter_code
_entity_poly.pdbx_strand_id
1 'polypeptide(L)' 'MTKKQRRYEEDFKRQTVRYILEEAKSVAQVARELKINENTLHGWVKNIQYKLAF' A
#
# COMPACT_ATOMS: atom_id res chain seq x y z
N MET A 1 -23.72 8.32 -9.01
CA MET A 1 -22.77 8.86 -8.00
C MET A 1 -21.37 8.40 -8.37
N THR A 2 -20.50 9.29 -8.85
CA THR A 2 -19.13 8.95 -9.26
C THR A 2 -18.24 8.83 -8.03
N LYS A 3 -17.96 7.59 -7.58
CA LYS A 3 -16.92 7.34 -6.57
C LYS A 3 -15.59 7.84 -7.14
N LYS A 4 -15.18 9.05 -6.74
CA LYS A 4 -13.88 9.64 -7.08
C LYS A 4 -12.83 8.76 -6.40
N GLN A 5 -12.37 7.74 -7.12
CA GLN A 5 -11.29 6.86 -6.69
C GLN A 5 -10.12 7.79 -6.33
N ARG A 6 -9.75 7.84 -5.03
CA ARG A 6 -8.54 8.54 -4.62
C ARG A 6 -7.39 7.83 -5.33
N ARG A 7 -6.89 8.44 -6.40
CA ARG A 7 -5.72 7.95 -7.13
C ARG A 7 -4.53 8.28 -6.25
N TYR A 8 -4.04 7.27 -5.52
CA TYR A 8 -2.76 7.34 -4.85
C TYR A 8 -1.67 7.25 -5.91
N GLU A 9 -0.71 8.16 -5.84
CA GLU A 9 0.47 8.15 -6.71
C GLU A 9 1.26 6.85 -6.53
N GLU A 10 1.90 6.38 -7.61
CA GLU A 10 2.68 5.15 -7.57
C GLU A 10 3.84 5.23 -6.59
N ASP A 11 4.47 6.41 -6.46
CA ASP A 11 5.51 6.67 -5.47
C ASP A 11 5.00 6.49 -4.04
N PHE A 12 3.81 7.03 -3.73
CA PHE A 12 3.22 6.87 -2.41
C PHE A 12 2.96 5.39 -2.07
N LYS A 13 2.48 4.61 -3.05
CA LYS A 13 2.27 3.16 -2.86
C LYS A 13 3.60 2.44 -2.63
N ARG A 14 4.63 2.74 -3.42
CA ARG A 14 5.97 2.15 -3.28
C ARG A 14 6.59 2.48 -1.94
N GLN A 15 6.55 3.74 -1.53
CA GLN A 15 7.08 4.17 -0.24
C GLN A 15 6.33 3.50 0.91
N THR A 16 5.00 3.38 0.82
CA THR A 16 4.19 2.67 1.83
C THR A 16 4.56 1.19 1.93
N VAL A 17 4.67 0.48 0.80
CA VAL A 17 5.04 -0.94 0.80
C VAL A 17 6.47 -1.13 1.29
N ARG A 18 7.40 -0.28 0.87
CA ARG A 18 8.78 -0.31 1.32
C ARG A 18 8.88 -0.07 2.82
N TYR A 19 8.13 0.89 3.35
CA TYR A 19 8.02 1.17 4.77
C TYR A 19 7.53 -0.05 5.58
N ILE A 20 6.50 -0.75 5.09
CA ILE A 20 5.99 -1.99 5.71
C ILE A 20 7.07 -3.07 5.76
N LEU A 21 7.82 -3.23 4.66
CA LEU A 21 8.84 -4.27 4.54
C LEU A 21 10.11 -3.93 5.33
N GLU A 22 10.58 -2.68 5.27
CA GLU A 22 11.80 -2.21 5.96
C GLU A 22 11.57 -2.07 7.47
N GLU A 23 10.42 -1.54 7.89
CA GLU A 23 10.12 -1.32 9.30
C GLU A 23 9.46 -2.54 9.98
N ALA A 24 9.37 -3.67 9.26
CA ALA A 24 8.72 -4.92 9.71
C ALA A 24 7.30 -4.71 10.28
N LYS A 25 6.62 -3.63 9.88
CA LYS A 25 5.27 -3.31 10.33
C LYS A 25 4.26 -4.18 9.60
N SER A 26 3.21 -4.57 10.30
CA SER A 26 2.09 -5.27 9.64
C SER A 26 1.30 -4.32 8.74
N VAL A 27 0.85 -4.83 7.60
CA VAL A 27 -0.05 -4.11 6.66
C VAL A 27 -1.25 -3.49 7.38
N ALA A 28 -1.80 -4.23 8.35
CA ALA A 28 -2.91 -3.84 9.21
C ALA A 28 -2.62 -2.59 10.07
N GLN A 29 -1.37 -2.44 10.53
CA GLN A 29 -0.95 -1.31 11.35
C GLN A 29 -0.79 -0.06 10.48
N VAL A 30 -0.09 -0.19 9.35
CA VAL A 30 0.13 0.92 8.42
C VAL A 30 -1.18 1.38 7.78
N ALA A 31 -2.10 0.46 7.49
CA ALA A 31 -3.44 0.78 7.02
C ALA A 31 -4.22 1.66 8.03
N ARG A 32 -4.17 1.33 9.33
CA ARG A 32 -4.80 2.13 10.39
C ARG A 32 -4.15 3.51 10.53
N GLU A 33 -2.82 3.56 10.49
CA GLU A 33 -2.03 4.79 10.61
C GLU A 33 -2.31 5.77 9.45
N LEU A 34 -2.28 5.27 8.22
CA LEU A 34 -2.55 6.06 7.01
C LEU A 34 -4.05 6.26 6.74
N LYS A 35 -4.93 5.65 7.54
CA LYS A 35 -6.39 5.58 7.32
C LYS A 35 -6.77 5.07 5.92
N ILE A 36 -6.04 4.07 5.45
CA ILE A 36 -6.27 3.38 4.17
C ILE A 36 -6.88 2.01 4.46
N ASN A 37 -7.75 1.53 3.58
CA ASN A 37 -8.34 0.20 3.73
C ASN A 37 -7.24 -0.88 3.58
N GLU A 38 -7.18 -1.81 4.53
CA GLU A 38 -6.23 -2.92 4.56
C GLU A 38 -6.24 -3.70 3.24
N ASN A 39 -7.42 -3.91 2.63
CA ASN A 39 -7.55 -4.59 1.34
C ASN A 39 -6.85 -3.86 0.19
N THR A 40 -6.88 -2.52 0.21
CA THR A 40 -6.19 -1.69 -0.78
C THR A 40 -4.68 -1.81 -0.62
N LEU A 41 -4.20 -1.75 0.63
CA LEU A 41 -2.79 -1.90 0.95
C LEU A 41 -2.26 -3.31 0.58
N HIS A 42 -3.02 -4.37 0.89
CA HIS A 42 -2.70 -5.74 0.47
C HIS A 42 -2.56 -5.86 -1.04
N GLY A 43 -3.45 -5.20 -1.80
CA GLY A 43 -3.35 -5.14 -3.26
C GLY A 43 -2.05 -4.45 -3.73
N TRP A 44 -1.63 -3.39 -3.05
CA TRP A 44 -0.38 -2.69 -3.37
C TRP A 44 0.85 -3.51 -3.03
N VAL A 45 0.90 -4.11 -1.84
CA VAL A 45 2.01 -4.99 -1.42
C VAL A 45 2.17 -6.11 -2.43
N LYS A 46 1.08 -6.79 -2.80
CA LYS A 46 1.10 -7.85 -3.80
C LYS A 46 1.62 -7.34 -5.15
N ASN A 47 1.08 -6.23 -5.67
CA ASN A 47 1.48 -5.67 -6.96
C ASN A 47 2.95 -5.22 -6.99
N ILE A 48 3.42 -4.55 -5.95
CA ILE A 48 4.81 -4.06 -5.84
C ILE A 48 5.78 -5.20 -5.58
N GLN A 49 5.39 -6.19 -4.78
CA GLN A 49 6.21 -7.38 -4.53
C GLN A 49 6.45 -8.19 -5.81
N TYR A 50 5.44 -8.35 -6.68
CA TYR A 50 5.66 -8.94 -8.00
C TYR A 50 6.68 -8.14 -8.81
N LYS A 51 6.66 -6.81 -8.71
CA LYS A 51 7.58 -5.93 -9.48
C LYS A 51 9.03 -5.93 -8.96
N LEU A 52 9.25 -6.36 -7.70
CA LEU A 52 10.59 -6.51 -7.11
C LEU A 52 11.19 -7.91 -7.38
N ALA A 53 10.36 -8.87 -7.76
CA ALA A 53 10.76 -10.25 -8.05
C ALA A 53 11.14 -10.49 -9.53
N PHE A 54 11.12 -9.45 -10.37
CA PHE A 54 11.54 -9.46 -11.78
C PHE A 54 12.59 -8.38 -12.05
#